data_AF-A0A926IBW3-F1
#
_entry.id   AF-A0A926IBW3-F1
#
_cell.length_a   1.000
_cell.length_b   1.000
_cell.length_c   1.000
_cell.angle_alpha   90.00
_cell.angle_beta   90.00
_cell.angle_gamma   90.00
#
_symmetry.space_group_name_H-M   'P 1'
#
loop_
_entity.id
_entity.type
_entity.pdbx_description
1 polymer ?
#
loop_
_entity_poly.entity_id
_entity_poly.type
_entity_poly.pdbx_seq_one_letter_code
_entity_poly.pdbx_strand_id
1 'polypeptide(L)' 'MDLQELSMQYRTTAERVEDRLYILKEQRKHVLGEESILLESRIAALYAELLELRKTAFYLANYEQEDKGYGFQTQS' A
#
# COMPACT_ATOMS: atom_id res chain seq x y z
N MET A 1 -4.00 -7.62 18.45
CA MET A 1 -3.98 -6.54 17.44
C MET A 1 -5.26 -6.67 16.66
N ASP A 2 -6.08 -5.62 16.68
CA ASP A 2 -7.37 -5.59 15.98
C ASP A 2 -7.17 -5.40 14.47
N LEU A 3 -8.11 -5.83 13.62
CA LEU A 3 -7.98 -5.67 12.17
C LEU A 3 -8.03 -4.19 11.77
N GLN A 4 -8.73 -3.34 12.53
CA GLN A 4 -8.65 -1.88 12.37
C GLN A 4 -7.24 -1.35 12.60
N GLU A 5 -6.58 -1.80 13.67
CA GLU A 5 -5.22 -1.40 14.01
C GLU A 5 -4.23 -1.83 12.92
N LEU A 6 -4.39 -3.05 12.40
CA LEU A 6 -3.59 -3.55 11.30
C LEU A 6 -3.85 -2.77 10.00
N SER A 7 -5.11 -2.50 9.65
CA SER A 7 -5.47 -1.69 8.48
C SER A 7 -4.84 -0.29 8.55
N MET A 8 -4.84 0.33 9.73
CA MET A 8 -4.20 1.61 9.98
C MET A 8 -2.69 1.56 9.77
N GLN A 9 -2.01 0.52 10.27
CA GLN A 9 -0.58 0.32 10.03
C GLN A 9 -0.25 0.20 8.54
N TYR A 10 -1.06 -0.54 7.77
CA TYR A 10 -0.88 -0.66 6.32
C TYR A 10 -1.11 0.68 5.60
N ARG A 11 -2.09 1.48 6.03
CA ARG A 11 -2.31 2.85 5.50
C ARG A 11 -1.13 3.77 5.78
N THR A 12 -0.66 3.83 7.03
CA THR A 12 0.52 4.64 7.40
C THR A 12 1.78 4.19 6.66
N THR A 13 1.92 2.89 6.41
CA THR A 13 3.03 2.38 5.61
C THR A 13 2.91 2.81 4.15
N ALA A 14 1.70 2.77 3.57
CA ALA A 14 1.44 3.26 2.22
C ALA A 14 1.77 4.76 2.08
N GLU A 15 1.38 5.60 3.05
CA GLU A 15 1.72 7.03 3.09
C GLU A 15 3.24 7.27 3.05
N ARG A 16 4.01 6.52 3.86
CA ARG A 16 5.48 6.61 3.85
C ARG A 16 6.09 6.19 2.51
N VAL A 17 5.52 5.19 1.84
CA VAL A 17 5.95 4.77 0.51
C VAL A 17 5.63 5.86 -0.53
N GLU A 18 4.48 6.54 -0.41
CA GLU A 18 4.11 7.67 -1.26
C GLU A 18 5.07 8.85 -1.11
N ASP A 19 5.43 9.23 0.11
CA ASP A 19 6.41 10.28 0.38
C ASP A 19 7.76 9.95 -0.25
N ARG A 20 8.19 8.69 -0.13
CA ARG A 20 9.44 8.22 -0.74
C ARG A 20 9.39 8.23 -2.25
N LEU A 21 8.25 7.83 -2.84
CA LEU A 21 8.01 7.92 -4.28
C LEU A 21 8.09 9.37 -4.77
N TYR A 22 7.52 10.31 -4.02
CA TYR A 22 7.61 11.73 -4.34
C TYR A 22 9.07 12.19 -4.40
N ILE A 23 9.86 11.90 -3.36
CA ILE A 23 11.28 12.28 -3.30
C ILE A 23 12.08 11.67 -4.48
N LEU A 24 11.90 10.38 -4.75
CA LEU A 24 12.62 9.69 -5.83
C LEU A 24 12.25 10.23 -7.21
N LYS A 25 10.99 10.60 -7.41
CA LYS A 25 10.54 11.23 -8.66
C LYS A 25 11.15 12.60 -8.86
N GLU A 26 11.24 13.41 -7.81
CA GLU A 26 11.94 14.70 -7.90
C GLU A 26 13.42 14.48 -8.22
N GLN A 27 14.09 13.54 -7.56
CA GLN A 27 15.49 13.19 -7.86
C GLN A 27 15.69 12.73 -9.31
N ARG A 28 14.78 11.88 -9.83
CA ARG A 28 14.84 11.37 -11.21
C ARG A 28 14.82 12.49 -12.26
N LYS A 29 14.23 13.64 -11.98
CA LYS A 29 14.23 14.79 -12.92
C LYS A 29 15.61 15.40 -13.15
N HIS A 30 16.55 15.18 -12.24
CA HIS A 30 17.85 15.83 -12.24
C HIS A 30 19.02 14.90 -12.59
N VAL A 31 18.77 13.59 -12.70
CA VAL A 31 19.80 12.58 -13.03
C VAL A 31 19.66 12.07 -14.46
N LEU A 32 20.78 11.67 -15.05
CA LEU A 32 20.85 11.17 -16.43
C LEU A 32 21.61 9.83 -16.48
N GLY A 33 21.47 9.11 -17.58
CA GLY A 33 22.19 7.86 -17.82
C GLY A 33 21.78 6.75 -16.85
N GLU A 34 22.77 5.96 -16.40
CA GLU A 34 22.56 4.78 -15.56
C GLU A 34 21.84 5.08 -14.24
N GLU A 35 22.12 6.23 -13.63
CA GLU A 35 21.47 6.65 -12.38
C GLU A 35 19.97 6.88 -12.57
N SER A 36 19.57 7.41 -13.73
CA SER A 36 18.15 7.60 -14.09
C SER A 36 17.42 6.26 -14.22
N ILE A 37 18.06 5.27 -14.86
CA ILE A 37 17.51 3.92 -15.03
C ILE A 37 17.36 3.21 -13.68
N LEU A 38 18.35 3.35 -12.79
CA LEU A 38 18.28 2.80 -11.43
C LEU A 38 17.14 3.43 -10.61
N LEU A 39 16.97 4.75 -10.72
CA LEU A 39 15.87 5.45 -10.05
C LEU A 39 14.51 5.06 -10.62
N GLU A 40 14.36 4.90 -11.92
CA GLU A 40 13.14 4.40 -12.55
C GLU A 40 12.78 2.99 -12.07
N SER A 41 13.76 2.09 -12.01
CA SER A 41 13.58 0.72 -11.51
C SER A 41 13.12 0.72 -10.05
N ARG A 42 13.72 1.58 -9.23
CA ARG A 42 13.33 1.74 -7.82
C ARG A 42 11.94 2.33 -7.65
N ILE A 43 11.58 3.32 -8.46
CA ILE A 43 10.24 3.92 -8.49
C ILE A 43 9.21 2.85 -8.86
N ALA A 44 9.48 2.03 -9.89
CA ALA A 44 8.59 0.95 -10.31
C ALA A 44 8.37 -0.08 -9.19
N ALA A 45 9.44 -0.49 -8.49
CA ALA A 45 9.33 -1.42 -7.37
C ALA A 45 8.47 -0.86 -6.23
N LEU A 46 8.67 0.41 -5.86
CA LEU A 46 7.88 1.07 -4.81
C LEU A 46 6.42 1.27 -5.22
N TYR A 47 6.13 1.44 -6.51
CA TYR A 47 4.76 1.47 -7.01
C TYR A 47 4.04 0.12 -6.84
N ALA A 48 4.74 -0.98 -7.12
CA ALA A 48 4.19 -2.31 -6.88
C ALA A 48 3.93 -2.55 -5.38
N GLU A 49 4.87 -2.16 -4.52
CA GLU A 49 4.71 -2.25 -3.07
C GLU A 49 3.52 -1.41 -2.58
N LEU A 50 3.40 -0.16 -3.04
CA LEU A 50 2.30 0.72 -2.69
C LEU A 50 0.93 0.13 -3.07
N LEU A 51 0.85 -0.49 -4.25
CA LEU A 51 -0.37 -1.15 -4.71
C LEU A 51 -0.78 -2.29 -3.76
N GLU A 52 0.17 -3.13 -3.36
CA GLU A 52 -0.10 -4.25 -2.44
C GLU A 52 -0.47 -3.78 -1.04
N LEU A 53 0.18 -2.72 -0.53
CA LEU A 53 -0.18 -2.11 0.76
C LEU A 53 -1.60 -1.57 0.75
N ARG A 54 -1.99 -0.84 -0.32
CA ARG A 54 -3.35 -0.28 -0.47
C ARG A 54 -4.40 -1.37 -0.60
N LYS A 55 -4.14 -2.43 -1.38
CA LYS A 55 -5.02 -3.61 -1.46
C LYS A 55 -5.21 -4.23 -0.09
N THR A 56 -4.12 -4.49 0.63
CA THR A 56 -4.17 -5.13 1.95
C THR A 56 -4.94 -4.28 2.96
N ALA A 57 -4.67 -2.97 3.02
CA ALA A 57 -5.42 -2.05 3.88
C ALA A 57 -6.93 -2.05 3.59
N PHE A 58 -7.31 -2.11 2.30
CA PHE A 58 -8.70 -2.19 1.86
C PHE A 58 -9.35 -3.52 2.27
N TYR A 59 -8.69 -4.66 2.01
CA TYR A 59 -9.18 -5.97 2.43
C TYR A 59 -9.42 -6.03 3.94
N LEU A 60 -8.45 -5.58 4.75
CA LEU A 60 -8.58 -5.59 6.21
C LEU A 60 -9.72 -4.70 6.72
N ALA A 61 -9.93 -3.54 6.09
CA ALA A 61 -11.01 -2.63 6.47
C ALA A 61 -12.41 -3.20 6.14
N ASN A 62 -12.54 -3.95 5.05
CA ASN A 62 -13.82 -4.50 4.62
C ASN A 62 -14.12 -5.87 5.25
N TYR A 63 -13.11 -6.64 5.62
CA TYR A 63 -13.29 -7.92 6.29
C TYR A 63 -14.10 -7.76 7.60
N GLU A 64 -13.84 -6.70 8.37
CA GLU A 64 -14.64 -6.39 9.57
C GLU A 64 -16.09 -5.99 9.27
N GLN A 65 -16.35 -5.40 8.10
CA GLN A 65 -17.72 -5.03 7.72
C GLN A 65 -18.55 -6.25 7.31
N GLU A 66 -17.93 -7.23 6.64
CA GLU A 66 -18.57 -8.50 6.29
C GLU A 66 -18.83 -9.38 7.52
N ASP A 67 -17.88 -9.44 8.47
CA ASP A 67 -18.03 -10.22 9.72
C ASP A 67 -19.10 -9.63 10.66
N LYS A 68 -19.37 -8.32 10.57
CA LYS A 68 -20.49 -7.66 11.28
C LYS A 68 -21.80 -7.65 10.50
N GLY A 69 -21.79 -8.05 9.21
CA GLY A 69 -22.91 -7.96 8.28
C GLY A 69 -23.61 -9.30 7.98
N TYR A 70 -22.95 -10.43 8.21
CA TYR A 70 -23.55 -11.75 8.02
C TYR A 70 -23.42 -12.59 9.28
N GLY A 71 -24.46 -12.54 10.12
CA GLY A 71 -24.81 -13.72 10.89
C GLY A 71 -25.04 -14.86 9.90
N PHE A 72 -24.08 -15.79 9.80
CA PHE A 72 -24.29 -17.04 9.10
C PHE A 72 -25.44 -17.78 9.79
N GLN A 73 -26.65 -17.66 9.24
CA GLN A 73 -27.65 -18.71 9.42
C GLN A 73 -27.11 -19.93 8.67
N THR A 74 -26.32 -20.75 9.36
CA THR A 74 -26.14 -22.14 8.96
C THR A 74 -27.51 -22.80 9.06
N GLN A 75 -28.21 -22.88 7.93
CA GLN A 75 -29.42 -23.70 7.83
C GLN A 75 -29.04 -25.13 8.20
N SER A 76 -29.62 -25.60 9.30
CA SER A 76 -29.60 -26.99 9.75
C SER A 76 -30.72 -27.77 9.10
#